data_AF-A0A202DPN5-F1
#
_entry.id   AF-A0A202DPN5-F1
#
_cell.length_a   1.000
_cell.length_b   1.000
_cell.length_c   1.000
_cell.angle_alpha   90.00
_cell.angle_beta   90.00
_cell.angle_gamma   90.00
#
_symmetry.space_group_name_H-M   'P 1'
#
loop_
_entity.id
_entity.type
_entity.pdbx_description
1 polymer ?
#
loop_
_entity_poly.entity_id
_entity_poly.type
_entity_poly.pdbx_seq_one_letter_code
_entity_poly.pdbx_strand_id
1 'polypeptide(L)'
;MPVYLITYILLFWVPVLIMGFFLHKKVNSVTKKAFWITFAIMTVATFVMEYIYLWLDVWTFSEMIDPLLGIELWGVPIEEFVFWWGASPLFLLMYASYSFLFPQKGKESLSNG
;
A
#
# COMPACT_ATOMS: atom_id res chain seq x y z
N MET A 1 -13.52 -0.69 -17.45
CA MET A 1 -14.47 -1.72 -16.88
C MET A 1 -14.14 -1.91 -15.40
N PRO A 2 -15.12 -2.07 -14.49
CA PRO A 2 -14.84 -2.15 -13.03
C PRO A 2 -13.99 -3.37 -12.62
N VAL A 3 -13.75 -4.32 -13.52
CA VAL A 3 -12.96 -5.54 -13.25
C VAL A 3 -11.53 -5.22 -12.80
N TYR A 4 -10.88 -4.20 -13.37
CA TYR A 4 -9.52 -3.85 -13.00
C TYR A 4 -9.43 -3.28 -11.59
N LEU A 5 -10.30 -2.31 -11.29
CA LEU A 5 -10.49 -1.77 -9.94
C LEU A 5 -10.81 -2.87 -8.92
N ILE A 6 -11.74 -3.77 -9.23
CA ILE A 6 -12.09 -4.90 -8.37
C ILE A 6 -10.87 -5.80 -8.14
N THR A 7 -10.08 -6.06 -9.19
CA THR A 7 -8.86 -6.88 -9.10
C THR A 7 -7.88 -6.26 -8.10
N TYR A 8 -7.65 -4.95 -8.16
CA TYR A 8 -6.78 -4.26 -7.21
C TYR A 8 -7.32 -4.27 -5.78
N ILE A 9 -8.63 -4.09 -5.60
CA ILE A 9 -9.26 -4.21 -4.27
C ILE A 9 -9.05 -5.62 -3.71
N LEU A 10 -9.31 -6.66 -4.51
CA LEU A 10 -9.17 -8.04 -4.09
C LEU A 10 -7.71 -8.42 -3.84
N LEU A 11 -6.77 -7.92 -4.64
CA LEU A 11 -5.36 -8.28 -4.55
C LEU A 11 -4.63 -7.53 -3.43
N PHE A 12 -4.94 -6.25 -3.22
CA PHE A 12 -4.21 -5.41 -2.27
C PHE A 12 -4.99 -5.16 -0.98
N TRP A 13 -6.27 -4.80 -1.07
CA TRP A 13 -7.04 -4.38 0.10
C TRP A 13 -7.60 -5.55 0.91
N VAL A 14 -8.09 -6.60 0.27
CA VAL A 14 -8.61 -7.77 1.00
C VAL A 14 -7.51 -8.41 1.88
N PRO A 15 -6.28 -8.67 1.38
CA PRO A 15 -5.21 -9.18 2.23
C PRO A 15 -4.80 -8.20 3.34
N VAL A 16 -4.78 -6.89 3.07
CA VAL A 16 -4.52 -5.85 4.09
C VAL A 16 -5.54 -5.94 5.22
N LEU A 17 -6.83 -6.05 4.91
CA LEU A 17 -7.87 -6.15 5.92
C LEU A 17 -7.75 -7.44 6.74
N ILE A 18 -7.49 -8.58 6.08
CA ILE A 18 -7.32 -9.88 6.74
C ILE A 18 -6.08 -9.85 7.66
N MET A 19 -4.93 -9.47 7.13
CA MET A 19 -3.67 -9.43 7.89
C MET A 19 -3.73 -8.40 9.00
N GLY A 20 -4.28 -7.21 8.72
CA GLY A 20 -4.51 -6.16 9.71
C GLY A 20 -5.38 -6.65 10.86
N PHE A 21 -6.47 -7.36 10.56
CA PHE A 21 -7.33 -7.95 11.59
C PHE A 21 -6.60 -8.98 12.46
N PHE A 22 -5.75 -9.85 11.91
CA PHE A 22 -5.01 -10.82 12.73
C PHE A 22 -3.82 -10.21 13.49
N LEU A 23 -3.18 -9.20 12.93
CA LEU A 23 -1.99 -8.57 13.51
C LEU A 23 -2.31 -7.45 14.50
N HIS A 24 -3.49 -6.80 14.45
CA HIS A 24 -3.76 -5.63 15.29
C HIS A 24 -3.61 -5.90 16.79
N LYS A 25 -3.84 -7.14 17.25
CA LYS A 25 -3.64 -7.53 18.66
C LYS A 25 -2.21 -7.94 18.99
N LYS A 26 -1.40 -8.31 17.99
CA LYS A 26 -0.02 -8.79 18.15
C LYS A 26 1.01 -7.66 18.10
N VAL A 27 0.65 -6.54 17.48
CA VAL A 27 1.53 -5.38 17.27
C VAL A 27 1.40 -4.38 18.41
N ASN A 28 2.53 -3.91 18.95
CA ASN A 28 2.56 -2.88 19.98
C ASN A 28 2.16 -1.48 19.43
N SER A 29 1.89 -0.52 20.32
CA SER A 29 1.44 0.82 19.93
C SER A 29 2.49 1.59 19.11
N VAL A 30 3.78 1.35 19.35
CA VAL A 30 4.89 2.02 18.64
C VAL A 30 4.90 1.59 17.17
N THR A 31 4.83 0.29 16.90
CA THR A 31 4.80 -0.25 15.54
C THR A 31 3.50 0.12 14.82
N LYS A 32 2.35 0.18 15.51
CA LYS A 32 1.11 0.73 14.93
C LYS A 32 1.26 2.18 14.50
N LYS A 33 1.88 3.02 15.35
CA LYS A 33 2.16 4.42 15.01
C LYS A 33 3.10 4.52 13.81
N ALA A 34 4.18 3.74 13.79
CA ALA A 34 5.11 3.68 12.66
C ALA A 34 4.40 3.27 11.36
N PHE A 35 3.55 2.24 11.41
CA PHE A 35 2.73 1.81 10.28
C PHE A 35 1.89 2.96 9.69
N TRP A 36 1.12 3.65 10.53
CA TRP A 36 0.24 4.73 10.05
C TRP A 36 1.02 5.94 9.53
N ILE A 37 2.15 6.28 10.16
CA ILE A 37 3.02 7.36 9.67
C ILE A 37 3.62 6.98 8.32
N THR A 38 4.19 5.79 8.19
CA THR A 38 4.76 5.32 6.91
C THR A 38 3.68 5.25 5.84
N PHE A 39 2.49 4.73 6.16
CA PHE A 39 1.38 4.71 5.22
C PHE A 39 1.00 6.11 4.74
N ALA A 40 0.85 7.08 5.65
CA ALA A 40 0.54 8.46 5.28
C ALA A 40 1.63 9.11 4.40
N ILE A 41 2.91 8.91 4.74
CA ILE A 41 4.03 9.40 3.94
C ILE A 41 4.00 8.79 2.54
N MET A 42 3.80 7.47 2.43
CA MET A 42 3.77 6.77 1.15
C MET A 42 2.58 7.25 0.30
N THR A 43 1.40 7.40 0.88
CA THR A 43 0.21 7.94 0.20
C THR A 43 0.48 9.31 -0.43
N VAL A 44 1.11 10.22 0.31
CA VAL A 44 1.46 11.55 -0.20
C VAL A 44 2.55 11.46 -1.27
N ALA A 45 3.59 10.66 -1.03
CA ALA A 45 4.70 10.50 -1.95
C ALA A 45 4.26 9.89 -3.30
N THR A 46 3.43 8.84 -3.29
CA THR A 46 2.93 8.21 -4.51
C THR A 46 1.98 9.13 -5.25
N PHE A 47 1.13 9.89 -4.55
CA PHE A 47 0.28 10.90 -5.17
C PHE A 47 1.12 11.96 -5.89
N VAL A 48 2.09 12.58 -5.21
CA VAL A 48 2.96 13.60 -5.81
C VAL A 48 3.76 13.03 -6.99
N MET A 49 4.31 11.82 -6.84
CA MET A 49 5.07 11.15 -7.89
C MET A 49 4.23 10.92 -9.16
N GLU A 50 2.99 10.44 -9.00
CA GLU A 50 2.07 10.21 -10.11
C GLU A 50 1.83 11.49 -10.93
N TYR A 51 1.50 12.60 -10.28
CA TYR A 51 1.29 13.88 -10.99
C TYR A 51 2.55 14.41 -11.65
N ILE A 52 3.72 14.28 -11.02
CA ILE A 52 4.98 14.71 -11.63
C ILE A 52 5.28 13.86 -12.87
N TYR A 53 5.06 12.55 -12.80
CA TYR A 53 5.40 11.65 -13.91
C TYR A 53 4.46 11.82 -15.09
N LEU A 54 3.18 12.06 -14.84
CA LEU A 54 2.23 12.45 -15.88
C LEU A 54 2.58 13.81 -16.49
N TRP A 55 2.97 14.79 -15.67
CA TRP A 55 3.37 16.10 -16.17
C TRP A 55 4.67 16.05 -17.02
N LEU A 56 5.60 15.17 -16.67
CA LEU A 56 6.85 14.96 -17.39
C LEU A 56 6.73 13.99 -18.58
N ASP A 57 5.54 13.45 -18.85
CA ASP A 57 5.28 12.46 -19.91
C ASP A 57 6.17 11.20 -19.77
N VAL A 58 6.54 10.86 -18.53
CA VAL A 58 7.39 9.68 -18.21
C VAL A 58 6.62 8.38 -18.45
N TRP A 59 5.33 8.38 -18.10
CA TRP A 59 4.38 7.37 -18.49
C TRP A 59 3.05 8.01 -18.83
N THR A 60 2.28 7.35 -19.69
CA THR A 60 0.94 7.77 -20.09
C THR A 60 -0.01 6.59 -20.01
N PHE A 61 -1.26 6.88 -19.72
CA PHE A 61 -2.33 5.91 -19.79
C PHE A 61 -2.84 5.88 -21.23
N SER A 62 -2.56 4.79 -21.96
CA SER A 62 -3.04 4.64 -23.32
C SER A 62 -4.45 4.08 -23.32
N GLU A 63 -5.46 4.93 -23.50
CA GLU A 63 -6.85 4.48 -23.69
C GLU A 63 -7.03 3.57 -24.92
N MET A 64 -6.13 3.67 -25.90
CA MET A 64 -6.16 2.80 -27.09
C MET A 64 -5.69 1.36 -26.81
N ILE A 65 -4.78 1.18 -25.84
CA ILE A 65 -4.22 -0.13 -25.50
C ILE A 65 -4.95 -0.73 -24.29
N ASP A 66 -5.42 0.12 -23.37
CA ASP A 66 -6.08 -0.30 -22.15
C ASP A 66 -7.49 0.30 -22.01
N PRO A 67 -8.48 -0.22 -22.76
CA PRO A 67 -9.88 0.18 -22.63
C PRO A 67 -10.51 -0.19 -21.27
N LEU A 68 -9.71 -0.76 -20.35
CA LEU A 68 -10.14 -1.13 -19.01
C LEU A 68 -9.96 0.00 -17.99
N LEU A 69 -9.15 1.03 -18.31
CA LEU A 69 -9.02 2.26 -17.51
C LEU A 69 -10.41 2.80 -17.17
N GLY A 70 -10.71 2.82 -15.88
CA GLY A 70 -12.07 2.98 -15.38
C GLY A 70 -12.42 4.43 -15.09
N ILE A 71 -12.53 4.75 -13.80
CA ILE A 71 -12.95 6.08 -13.35
C ILE A 71 -11.71 6.92 -13.16
N GLU A 72 -11.64 8.08 -13.82
CA GLU A 72 -10.55 9.02 -13.63
C GLU A 72 -10.87 10.05 -12.56
N LEU A 73 -9.87 10.36 -11.75
CA LEU A 73 -9.87 11.45 -10.81
C LEU A 73 -8.78 12.45 -11.23
N TRP A 74 -9.20 13.63 -11.70
CA TRP A 74 -8.30 14.67 -12.23
C TRP A 74 -7.37 14.19 -13.36
N GLY A 75 -7.88 13.35 -14.27
CA GLY A 75 -7.11 12.81 -15.40
C GLY A 75 -6.16 11.67 -15.03
N VAL A 76 -6.28 11.14 -13.80
CA VAL A 76 -5.51 9.99 -13.32
C VAL A 76 -6.48 8.85 -12.99
N PRO A 77 -6.24 7.61 -13.44
CA PRO A 77 -7.10 6.48 -13.13
C PRO A 77 -7.17 6.21 -11.62
N ILE A 78 -8.37 6.01 -11.09
CA ILE A 78 -8.57 5.73 -9.66
C ILE A 78 -7.87 4.44 -9.23
N GLU A 79 -7.73 3.51 -10.16
CA GLU A 79 -7.07 2.22 -9.96
C GLU A 79 -5.63 2.37 -9.50
N GLU A 80 -4.89 3.37 -10.00
CA GLU A 80 -3.51 3.62 -9.59
C GLU A 80 -3.43 4.06 -8.13
N PHE A 81 -4.33 4.93 -7.68
CA PHE A 81 -4.39 5.30 -6.27
C PHE A 81 -4.76 4.10 -5.40
N VAL A 82 -5.71 3.27 -5.83
CA VAL A 82 -6.10 2.06 -5.10
C VAL A 82 -4.95 1.06 -5.02
N PHE A 83 -4.16 0.93 -6.08
CA PHE A 83 -2.94 0.12 -6.13
C PHE A 83 -1.89 0.66 -5.16
N TRP A 84 -1.45 1.92 -5.31
CA TRP A 84 -0.38 2.49 -4.50
C TRP A 84 -0.72 2.55 -3.01
N TRP A 85 -1.96 2.91 -2.69
CA TRP A 85 -2.45 2.99 -1.32
C TRP A 85 -2.78 1.61 -0.74
N GLY A 86 -3.01 0.59 -1.57
CA GLY A 86 -3.19 -0.80 -1.11
C GLY A 86 -1.86 -1.53 -0.93
N ALA A 87 -0.90 -1.31 -1.84
CA ALA A 87 0.40 -1.96 -1.85
C ALA A 87 1.23 -1.57 -0.62
N SER A 88 1.27 -0.27 -0.28
CA SER A 88 2.02 0.23 0.88
C SER A 88 1.66 -0.47 2.21
N PRO A 89 0.39 -0.49 2.65
CA PRO A 89 0.00 -1.20 3.87
C PRO A 89 0.15 -2.72 3.73
N LEU A 90 -0.01 -3.28 2.53
CA LEU A 90 0.20 -4.72 2.30
C LEU A 90 1.64 -5.11 2.62
N PHE A 91 2.62 -4.43 2.03
CA PHE A 91 4.03 -4.73 2.25
C PHE A 91 4.44 -4.51 3.71
N LEU A 92 3.92 -3.47 4.37
CA LEU A 92 4.17 -3.24 5.79
C LEU A 92 3.61 -4.37 6.66
N LEU A 93 2.39 -4.86 6.37
CA LEU A 93 1.79 -5.99 7.08
C LEU A 93 2.49 -7.31 6.79
N MET A 94 2.99 -7.52 5.56
CA MET A 94 3.84 -8.66 5.21
C MET A 94 5.15 -8.64 6.01
N TYR A 95 5.81 -7.49 6.09
CA TYR A 95 7.02 -7.33 6.89
C TYR A 95 6.76 -7.57 8.38
N ALA A 96 5.69 -6.98 8.93
CA ALA A 96 5.27 -7.22 10.31
C ALA A 96 5.00 -8.71 10.57
N SER A 97 4.23 -9.37 9.68
CA SER A 97 3.95 -10.81 9.76
C SER A 97 5.23 -11.64 9.77
N TYR A 98 6.15 -11.34 8.86
CA TYR A 98 7.44 -12.02 8.76
C TYR A 98 8.24 -11.89 10.05
N SER A 99 8.30 -10.70 10.63
CA SER A 99 9.01 -10.46 11.90
C SER A 99 8.44 -11.25 13.09
N PHE A 100 7.13 -11.56 13.08
CA PHE A 100 6.51 -12.41 14.10
C PHE A 100 6.78 -13.90 13.87
N LEU A 101 6.76 -14.35 12.62
CA LEU A 101 6.99 -15.74 12.26
C LEU A 101 8.46 -16.15 12.39
N PHE A 102 9.37 -15.21 12.15
CA PHE A 102 10.81 -15.42 12.21
C PHE A 102 11.46 -14.38 13.15
N PRO A 103 11.31 -14.55 14.47
CA PRO A 103 11.94 -13.66 15.44
C PRO A 103 13.46 -13.64 15.22
N GLN A 104 14.03 -12.45 15.05
CA GLN A 104 15.48 -12.32 14.96
C GLN A 104 16.08 -12.60 16.34
N LYS A 105 16.73 -13.78 16.47
CA LYS A 105 17.56 -14.13 17.64
C LYS A 105 18.68 -13.09 17.78
N GLY A 106 18.47 -12.07 18.62
CA GLY A 106 19.48 -11.03 18.88
C GLY A 106 18.96 -9.66 19.33
N LYS A 107 17.65 -9.37 19.26
CA LYS A 107 17.09 -8.07 19.70
C LYS A 107 16.57 -8.03 21.15
N GLU A 108 16.63 -9.14 21.88
CA GLU A 108 16.18 -9.19 23.29
C GLU A 108 17.04 -8.32 24.23
N SER A 109 18.25 -7.91 23.84
CA SER A 109 19.11 -7.07 24.70
C SER A 109 18.78 -5.57 24.71
N LEU A 110 17.92 -5.08 23.82
CA LEU A 110 17.63 -3.63 23.69
C LEU A 110 16.19 -3.25 24.11
N SER A 111 15.37 -4.21 24.53
CA SER A 111 13.96 -3.99 24.89
C SER A 111 13.73 -3.65 26.37
N ASN A 112 14.79 -3.62 27.19
CA ASN A 112 14.71 -3.27 28.62
C ASN A 112 15.27 -1.87 28.93
N GLY A 113 15.37 -0.99 27.93
CA GLY A 113 15.82 0.39 28.06
C GLY A 113 14.69 1.39 27.97
#